data_AF-A0A9E0XP22-F1
#
_entry.id   AF-A0A9E0XP22-F1
#
_cell.length_a   1.000
_cell.length_b   1.000
_cell.length_c   1.000
_cell.angle_alpha   90.00
_cell.angle_beta   90.00
_cell.angle_gamma   90.00
#
_symmetry.space_group_name_H-M   'P 1'
#
loop_
_entity.id
_entity.type
_entity.pdbx_description
1 polymer ?
#
loop_
_entity_poly.entity_id
_entity_poly.type
_entity_poly.pdbx_seq_one_letter_code
_entity_poly.pdbx_strand_id
1 'polypeptide(L)'
;MVADYSLQSIKASDIIGQLHNKLVRHNIMDIIDSIDRYYKKKGIHSLQFTCCHKHECSLNSRNFTGPKSTFVPDKYSESYPRIAFLSLDSGDSLSDPKERTPHAVRRQEQIACVVEELPKGLHWYETHYWAQQVYNAISSNHITLEETKNYFCHLNSAKCCQNKRHSKEADSILFQNCRQYLPEELKLISPHILIS
;
A
#
# COMPACT_ATOMS: atom_id res chain seq x y z
N MET A 1 -33.95 5.91 54.05
CA MET A 1 -33.20 6.22 52.81
C MET A 1 -32.58 4.93 52.33
N VAL A 2 -33.18 4.27 51.34
CA VAL A 2 -32.64 3.07 50.70
C VAL A 2 -32.31 3.47 49.27
N ALA A 3 -31.03 3.36 48.90
CA ALA A 3 -30.54 3.70 47.57
C ALA A 3 -30.96 2.62 46.57
N ASP A 4 -31.68 3.04 45.53
CA ASP A 4 -32.16 2.20 44.45
C ASP A 4 -31.02 1.98 43.44
N TYR A 5 -30.45 0.77 43.41
CA TYR A 5 -29.44 0.37 42.42
C TYR A 5 -30.14 -0.36 41.27
N SER A 6 -30.55 0.42 40.27
CA SER A 6 -30.99 -0.10 38.97
C SER A 6 -29.79 -0.69 38.21
N LEU A 7 -29.68 -2.02 38.24
CA LEU A 7 -28.79 -2.79 37.36
C LEU A 7 -29.39 -2.79 35.95
N GLN A 8 -28.90 -1.92 35.08
CA GLN A 8 -29.19 -1.99 33.65
C GLN A 8 -28.67 -3.33 33.10
N SER A 9 -29.59 -4.20 32.67
CA SER A 9 -29.24 -5.47 32.03
C SER A 9 -28.63 -5.19 30.66
N ILE A 10 -27.30 -5.26 30.55
CA ILE A 10 -26.63 -5.30 29.25
C ILE A 10 -27.02 -6.63 28.60
N LYS A 11 -27.66 -6.57 27.43
CA LYS A 11 -28.08 -7.79 26.72
C LYS A 11 -26.83 -8.56 26.30
N ALA A 12 -26.81 -9.87 26.52
CA ALA A 12 -25.71 -10.74 26.12
C ALA A 12 -25.36 -10.62 24.63
N SER A 13 -26.34 -10.27 23.78
CA SER A 13 -26.14 -9.96 22.35
C SER A 13 -25.19 -8.79 22.10
N ASP A 14 -25.23 -7.77 22.95
CA ASP A 14 -24.41 -6.55 22.80
C ASP A 14 -22.97 -6.83 23.22
N ILE A 15 -22.78 -7.66 24.25
CA ILE A 15 -21.46 -8.14 24.70
C ILE A 15 -20.85 -9.07 23.66
N ILE A 16 -21.62 -9.99 23.08
CA ILE A 16 -21.16 -10.87 22.01
C ILE A 16 -20.80 -10.07 20.76
N GLY A 17 -21.59 -9.06 20.37
CA GLY A 17 -21.27 -8.17 19.24
C GLY A 17 -20.00 -7.34 19.47
N GLN A 18 -19.78 -6.85 20.70
CA GLN A 18 -18.57 -6.12 21.07
C GLN A 18 -17.34 -7.04 21.14
N LEU A 19 -17.47 -8.25 21.67
CA LEU A 19 -16.40 -9.25 21.72
C LEU A 19 -16.05 -9.78 20.33
N HIS A 20 -17.02 -9.99 19.45
CA HIS A 20 -16.79 -10.42 18.07
C HIS A 20 -16.07 -9.33 17.28
N ASN A 21 -16.50 -8.06 17.40
CA ASN A 21 -15.78 -6.92 16.82
C ASN A 21 -14.36 -6.75 17.39
N LYS A 22 -14.16 -7.02 18.69
CA LYS A 22 -12.86 -6.92 19.35
C LYS A 22 -11.92 -8.08 18.98
N LEU A 23 -12.45 -9.30 18.80
CA LEU A 23 -11.70 -10.49 18.39
C LEU A 23 -11.36 -10.49 16.90
N VAL A 24 -12.25 -10.01 16.03
CA VAL A 24 -11.96 -9.79 14.59
C VAL A 24 -10.88 -8.71 14.42
N ARG A 25 -10.91 -7.66 15.26
CA ARG A 25 -9.84 -6.64 15.33
C ARG A 25 -8.53 -7.13 15.98
N HIS A 26 -8.47 -8.33 16.55
CA HIS A 26 -7.30 -8.81 17.31
C HIS A 26 -6.51 -9.96 16.65
N ASN A 27 -6.88 -10.43 15.46
CA ASN A 27 -6.09 -11.50 14.81
C ASN A 27 -5.89 -11.37 13.30
N ILE A 28 -6.31 -10.26 12.69
CA ILE A 28 -5.86 -9.90 11.35
C ILE A 28 -4.70 -8.93 11.54
N MET A 29 -3.47 -9.41 11.38
CA MET A 29 -2.34 -8.50 11.20
C MET A 29 -2.70 -7.54 10.07
N ASP A 30 -2.60 -6.23 10.32
CA ASP A 30 -2.76 -5.21 9.28
C ASP A 30 -1.88 -5.61 8.07
N ILE A 31 -2.42 -5.49 6.86
CA ILE A 31 -1.68 -5.78 5.62
C ILE A 31 -0.39 -4.96 5.62
N ILE A 32 -0.43 -3.72 6.12
CA ILE A 32 0.76 -2.88 6.25
C ILE A 32 1.80 -3.49 7.19
N ASP A 33 1.40 -3.96 8.36
CA ASP A 33 2.33 -4.59 9.32
C ASP A 33 2.93 -5.88 8.72
N SER A 34 2.14 -6.58 7.91
CA SER A 34 2.58 -7.80 7.22
C SER A 34 3.60 -7.48 6.13
N ILE A 35 3.37 -6.44 5.33
CA ILE A 35 4.31 -5.91 4.34
C ILE A 35 5.58 -5.39 5.01
N ASP A 36 5.46 -4.65 6.11
CA ASP A 36 6.58 -4.12 6.89
C ASP A 36 7.51 -5.24 7.38
N ARG A 37 6.94 -6.26 8.03
CA ARG A 37 7.70 -7.44 8.47
C ARG A 37 8.32 -8.21 7.30
N TYR A 38 7.57 -8.38 6.22
CA TYR A 38 8.06 -9.06 5.02
C TYR A 38 9.27 -8.33 4.44
N TYR A 39 9.20 -7.01 4.30
CA TYR A 39 10.25 -6.17 3.77
C TYR A 39 11.51 -6.24 4.64
N LYS A 40 11.36 -6.19 5.97
CA LYS A 40 12.47 -6.34 6.92
C LYS A 40 13.14 -7.71 6.77
N LYS A 41 12.34 -8.78 6.74
CA LYS A 41 12.81 -10.16 6.56
C LYS A 41 13.57 -10.35 5.24
N LYS A 42 13.16 -9.66 4.17
CA LYS A 42 13.78 -9.75 2.84
C LYS A 42 14.93 -8.77 2.61
N GLY A 43 15.27 -7.93 3.59
CA GLY A 43 16.31 -6.92 3.44
C GLY A 43 15.97 -5.80 2.45
N ILE A 44 14.67 -5.62 2.15
CA ILE A 44 14.15 -4.58 1.25
C ILE A 44 13.31 -3.54 2.00
N HIS A 45 13.49 -3.43 3.31
CA HIS A 45 12.91 -2.36 4.10
C HIS A 45 13.77 -1.10 3.98
N SER A 46 13.16 0.08 3.79
CA SER A 46 13.90 1.33 3.55
C SER A 46 14.84 1.71 4.70
N LEU A 47 14.45 1.47 5.95
CA LEU A 47 15.26 1.70 7.15
C LEU A 47 16.32 0.62 7.42
N GLN A 48 16.23 -0.54 6.76
CA GLN A 48 17.09 -1.71 7.00
C GLN A 48 17.44 -2.36 5.65
N PHE A 49 18.01 -1.56 4.75
CA PHE A 49 18.22 -1.97 3.37
C PHE A 49 19.53 -2.76 3.19
N THR A 50 19.39 -4.09 3.17
CA THR A 50 20.50 -5.07 3.14
C THR A 50 20.41 -6.04 1.96
N CYS A 51 19.62 -5.72 0.92
CA CYS A 51 19.47 -6.53 -0.28
C CYS A 51 20.83 -6.88 -0.93
N CYS A 52 21.03 -8.17 -1.23
CA CYS A 52 22.24 -8.67 -1.86
C CYS A 52 22.51 -8.08 -3.26
N HIS A 53 21.46 -7.65 -3.96
CA HIS A 53 21.55 -7.04 -5.29
C HIS A 53 21.80 -5.53 -5.27
N LYS A 54 21.90 -4.90 -4.09
CA LYS A 54 22.03 -3.44 -3.97
C LYS A 54 23.17 -2.88 -4.80
N HIS A 55 24.35 -3.51 -4.73
CA HIS A 55 25.53 -3.04 -5.44
C HIS A 55 25.27 -2.98 -6.94
N GLU A 56 24.87 -4.11 -7.53
CA GLU A 56 24.55 -4.26 -8.95
C GLU A 56 23.48 -3.27 -9.43
N CYS A 57 22.36 -3.16 -8.71
CA CYS A 57 21.28 -2.24 -9.07
C CYS A 57 21.68 -0.75 -9.02
N SER A 58 22.71 -0.41 -8.25
CA SER A 58 23.19 0.97 -8.06
C SER A 58 24.35 1.39 -8.97
N LEU A 59 25.03 0.44 -9.64
CA LEU A 59 26.29 0.67 -10.36
C LEU A 59 26.26 1.88 -11.30
N ASN A 60 25.16 2.05 -12.05
CA ASN A 60 25.02 3.08 -13.08
C ASN A 60 24.12 4.25 -12.66
N SER A 61 23.81 4.38 -11.36
CA SER A 61 22.92 5.43 -10.88
C SER A 61 23.51 6.17 -9.67
N ARG A 62 23.91 7.42 -9.92
CA ARG A 62 24.38 8.34 -8.85
C ARG A 62 23.26 8.77 -7.89
N ASN A 63 22.01 8.70 -8.35
CA ASN A 63 20.83 9.11 -7.60
C ASN A 63 20.06 7.91 -7.05
N PHE A 64 20.67 6.73 -7.04
CA PHE A 64 20.02 5.51 -6.58
C PHE A 64 19.49 5.68 -5.15
N THR A 65 18.20 5.42 -4.97
CA THR A 65 17.58 5.31 -3.66
C THR A 65 17.23 3.86 -3.35
N GLY A 66 17.25 3.56 -2.06
CA GLY A 66 16.78 2.28 -1.56
C GLY A 66 15.28 2.08 -1.80
N PRO A 67 14.72 0.99 -1.28
CA PRO A 67 13.38 0.57 -1.64
C PRO A 67 12.30 1.58 -1.20
N LYS A 68 11.26 1.76 -2.03
CA LYS A 68 9.97 2.38 -1.68
C LYS A 68 8.96 1.28 -1.42
N SER A 69 8.23 1.40 -0.31
CA SER A 69 7.18 0.44 0.02
C SER A 69 5.99 0.52 -0.92
N THR A 70 5.29 -0.60 -1.03
CA THR A 70 3.93 -0.69 -1.57
C THR A 70 2.99 0.22 -0.79
N PHE A 71 2.08 0.87 -1.52
CA PHE A 71 1.00 1.66 -0.98
C PHE A 71 -0.21 0.76 -0.68
N VAL A 72 -0.66 0.74 0.58
CA VAL A 72 -1.86 0.05 1.02
C VAL A 72 -2.68 1.04 1.85
N PRO A 73 -3.92 1.39 1.45
CA PRO A 73 -4.77 2.27 2.23
C PRO A 73 -5.55 1.53 3.32
N ASP A 74 -6.06 2.29 4.30
CA ASP A 74 -6.76 1.72 5.47
C ASP A 74 -7.98 0.87 5.11
N LYS A 75 -8.75 1.26 4.10
CA LYS A 75 -9.97 0.54 3.71
C LYS A 75 -9.71 -0.64 2.77
N TYR A 76 -8.45 -0.92 2.41
CA TYR A 76 -8.13 -1.94 1.41
C TYR A 76 -8.53 -3.35 1.83
N SER A 77 -8.31 -3.72 3.09
CA SER A 77 -8.68 -5.05 3.60
C SER A 77 -10.19 -5.27 3.68
N GLU A 78 -10.93 -4.18 3.86
CA GLU A 78 -12.39 -4.15 4.02
C GLU A 78 -13.12 -3.91 2.68
N SER A 79 -12.40 -3.57 1.61
CA SER A 79 -12.99 -3.23 0.32
C SER A 79 -13.32 -4.47 -0.53
N TYR A 80 -14.37 -4.34 -1.34
CA TYR A 80 -14.70 -5.27 -2.40
C TYR A 80 -15.11 -4.52 -3.68
N PRO A 81 -14.46 -4.78 -4.83
CA PRO A 81 -13.31 -5.66 -5.00
C PRO A 81 -12.02 -5.05 -4.41
N ARG A 82 -11.05 -5.91 -4.07
CA ARG A 82 -9.68 -5.48 -3.74
C ARG A 82 -8.87 -5.36 -5.03
N ILE A 83 -8.54 -4.13 -5.41
CA ILE A 83 -7.85 -3.81 -6.66
C ILE A 83 -6.39 -3.51 -6.37
N ALA A 84 -5.46 -4.16 -7.06
CA ALA A 84 -4.04 -3.81 -7.00
C ALA A 84 -3.53 -3.39 -8.38
N PHE A 85 -2.74 -2.32 -8.41
CA PHE A 85 -1.99 -1.86 -9.57
C PHE A 85 -0.52 -2.25 -9.42
N LEU A 86 0.02 -2.97 -10.39
CA LEU A 86 1.43 -3.31 -10.50
C LEU A 86 2.09 -2.46 -11.57
N SER A 87 2.81 -1.42 -11.15
CA SER A 87 3.63 -0.59 -12.03
C SER A 87 5.05 -1.15 -12.20
N LEU A 88 5.83 -0.54 -13.09
CA LEU A 88 7.24 -0.85 -13.28
C LEU A 88 8.06 -0.41 -12.06
N ASP A 89 8.44 0.86 -11.98
CA ASP A 89 9.22 1.47 -10.90
C ASP A 89 8.57 2.77 -10.43
N SER A 90 9.06 3.34 -9.31
CA SER A 90 8.45 4.55 -8.75
C SER A 90 8.69 5.82 -9.57
N GLY A 91 9.60 5.79 -10.57
CA GLY A 91 9.98 6.91 -11.43
C GLY A 91 10.78 8.01 -10.72
N ASP A 92 10.34 8.40 -9.53
CA ASP A 92 11.03 9.26 -8.58
C ASP A 92 10.84 8.72 -7.15
N SER A 93 11.77 9.07 -6.27
CA SER A 93 11.77 8.60 -4.89
C SER A 93 12.57 9.53 -3.99
N LEU A 94 11.93 9.98 -2.91
CA LEU A 94 12.54 10.81 -1.87
C LEU A 94 13.80 10.14 -1.33
N SER A 95 14.84 10.91 -1.01
CA SER A 95 16.14 10.38 -0.56
C SER A 95 16.12 9.85 0.88
N ASP A 96 15.32 10.44 1.77
CA ASP A 96 15.19 9.99 3.17
C ASP A 96 14.50 8.62 3.24
N PRO A 97 15.16 7.57 3.78
CA PRO A 97 14.54 6.26 3.95
C PRO A 97 13.29 6.25 4.84
N LYS A 98 13.13 7.21 5.77
CA LYS A 98 11.91 7.31 6.61
C LYS A 98 10.66 7.59 5.79
N GLU A 99 10.82 8.32 4.68
CA GLU A 99 9.75 8.66 3.75
C GLU A 99 9.38 7.52 2.80
N ARG A 100 10.05 6.37 2.90
CA ARG A 100 9.83 5.22 2.01
C ARG A 100 9.30 3.97 2.72
N THR A 101 8.99 4.10 4.01
CA THR A 101 8.39 3.02 4.82
C THR A 101 6.92 2.78 4.44
N PRO A 102 6.34 1.60 4.73
CA PRO A 102 4.93 1.32 4.45
C PRO A 102 3.97 2.40 5.00
N HIS A 103 4.15 2.80 6.26
CA HIS A 103 3.31 3.84 6.87
C HIS A 103 3.55 5.23 6.29
N ALA A 104 4.79 5.58 5.91
CA ALA A 104 5.08 6.87 5.29
C ALA A 104 4.47 6.97 3.89
N VAL A 105 4.56 5.89 3.09
CA VAL A 105 3.91 5.82 1.78
C VAL A 105 2.40 5.94 1.94
N ARG A 106 1.76 5.22 2.86
CA ARG A 106 0.33 5.41 3.15
C ARG A 106 0.00 6.87 3.49
N ARG A 107 0.77 7.52 4.37
CA ARG A 107 0.56 8.93 4.73
C ARG A 107 0.67 9.85 3.51
N GLN A 108 1.68 9.66 2.65
CA GLN A 108 1.88 10.47 1.45
C GLN A 108 0.72 10.29 0.47
N GLU A 109 0.38 9.05 0.13
CA GLU A 109 -0.54 8.74 -0.96
C GLU A 109 -2.03 8.82 -0.53
N GLN A 110 -2.36 8.48 0.72
CA GLN A 110 -3.75 8.50 1.21
C GLN A 110 -4.12 9.82 1.91
N ILE A 111 -3.20 10.42 2.67
CA ILE A 111 -3.52 11.56 3.55
C ILE A 111 -3.08 12.88 2.89
N ALA A 112 -1.83 12.97 2.42
CA ALA A 112 -1.27 14.22 1.91
C ALA A 112 -1.61 14.50 0.45
N CYS A 113 -1.86 13.46 -0.36
CA CYS A 113 -2.24 13.60 -1.76
C CYS A 113 -3.70 14.08 -1.89
N VAL A 114 -3.89 15.17 -2.62
CA VAL A 114 -5.19 15.62 -3.13
C VAL A 114 -5.28 15.17 -4.59
N VAL A 115 -6.11 14.17 -4.87
CA VAL A 115 -6.12 13.48 -6.17
C VAL A 115 -6.60 14.42 -7.28
N GLU A 116 -7.55 15.29 -6.96
CA GLU A 116 -8.13 16.26 -7.90
C GLU A 116 -7.12 17.32 -8.38
N GLU A 117 -6.05 17.54 -7.61
CA GLU A 117 -4.97 18.48 -7.95
C GLU A 117 -3.83 17.81 -8.73
N LEU A 118 -3.87 16.49 -8.93
CA LEU A 118 -2.85 15.79 -9.70
C LEU A 118 -2.90 16.20 -11.18
N PRO A 119 -1.73 16.37 -11.84
CA PRO A 119 -1.71 16.71 -13.26
C PRO A 119 -2.30 15.58 -14.11
N LYS A 120 -3.30 15.90 -14.92
CA LYS A 120 -3.97 14.96 -15.83
C LYS A 120 -3.00 14.39 -16.86
N GLY A 121 -3.20 13.13 -17.24
CA GLY A 121 -2.31 12.44 -18.18
C GLY A 121 -0.97 11.99 -17.58
N LEU A 122 -0.70 12.28 -16.30
CA LEU A 122 0.43 11.70 -15.58
C LEU A 122 0.04 10.43 -14.84
N HIS A 123 1.04 9.56 -14.65
CA HIS A 123 0.85 8.21 -14.13
C HIS A 123 -0.05 8.12 -12.90
N TRP A 124 0.17 8.98 -11.90
CA TRP A 124 -0.59 8.89 -10.66
C TRP A 124 -2.06 9.29 -10.82
N TYR A 125 -2.33 10.36 -11.57
CA TYR A 125 -3.71 10.73 -11.92
C TYR A 125 -4.42 9.61 -12.67
N GLU A 126 -3.76 9.04 -13.69
CA GLU A 126 -4.33 7.94 -14.49
C GLU A 126 -4.59 6.69 -13.64
N THR A 127 -3.71 6.38 -12.68
CA THR A 127 -3.89 5.25 -11.76
C THR A 127 -5.15 5.44 -10.90
N HIS A 128 -5.32 6.62 -10.30
CA HIS A 128 -6.52 6.95 -9.50
C HIS A 128 -7.79 6.92 -10.36
N TYR A 129 -7.73 7.48 -11.57
CA TYR A 129 -8.84 7.48 -12.53
C TYR A 129 -9.27 6.05 -12.89
N TRP A 130 -8.33 5.20 -13.31
CA TRP A 130 -8.65 3.81 -13.66
C TRP A 130 -9.12 2.99 -12.46
N ALA A 131 -8.54 3.21 -11.27
CA ALA A 131 -9.01 2.59 -10.04
C ALA A 131 -10.49 2.93 -9.79
N GLN A 132 -10.88 4.21 -9.96
CA GLN A 132 -12.26 4.66 -9.82
C GLN A 132 -13.18 3.99 -10.85
N GLN A 133 -12.78 3.96 -12.13
CA GLN A 133 -13.59 3.35 -13.20
C GLN A 133 -13.83 1.87 -12.93
N VAL A 134 -12.78 1.12 -12.59
CA VAL A 134 -12.88 -0.33 -12.31
C VAL A 134 -13.71 -0.56 -11.04
N TYR A 135 -13.50 0.23 -9.98
CA TYR A 135 -14.26 0.08 -8.75
C TYR A 135 -15.75 0.34 -8.98
N ASN A 136 -16.12 1.44 -9.64
CA ASN A 136 -17.52 1.80 -9.89
C ASN A 136 -18.22 0.85 -10.87
N ALA A 137 -17.49 0.20 -11.77
CA ALA A 137 -18.05 -0.78 -12.70
C ALA A 137 -18.42 -2.11 -12.02
N ILE A 138 -17.80 -2.45 -10.88
CA ILE A 138 -17.90 -3.76 -10.24
C ILE A 138 -18.61 -3.67 -8.88
N SER A 139 -18.37 -2.58 -8.13
CA SER A 139 -18.97 -2.34 -6.84
C SER A 139 -20.41 -1.82 -7.00
N SER A 140 -21.27 -2.14 -6.04
CA SER A 140 -22.60 -1.53 -5.94
C SER A 140 -22.53 -0.06 -5.51
N ASN A 141 -21.39 0.37 -4.95
CA ASN A 141 -21.19 1.72 -4.45
C ASN A 141 -20.32 2.52 -5.42
N HIS A 142 -20.79 3.71 -5.77
CA HIS A 142 -20.01 4.64 -6.57
C HIS A 142 -19.13 5.50 -5.65
N ILE A 143 -17.86 5.64 -6.01
CA ILE A 143 -16.91 6.52 -5.34
C ILE A 143 -16.48 7.65 -6.27
N THR A 144 -16.14 8.79 -5.68
CA THR A 144 -15.53 9.91 -6.39
C THR A 144 -14.07 9.64 -6.72
N LEU A 145 -13.47 10.51 -7.54
CA LEU A 145 -12.05 10.40 -7.87
C LEU A 145 -11.19 10.62 -6.61
N GLU A 146 -11.54 11.57 -5.74
CA GLU A 146 -10.82 11.82 -4.49
C GLU A 146 -10.90 10.63 -3.52
N GLU A 147 -12.04 9.95 -3.47
CA GLU A 147 -12.25 8.80 -2.58
C GLU A 147 -11.44 7.57 -2.98
N THR A 148 -11.02 7.47 -4.25
CA THR A 148 -10.36 6.29 -4.83
C THR A 148 -9.08 5.89 -4.11
N LYS A 149 -8.32 6.85 -3.55
CA LYS A 149 -7.10 6.60 -2.77
C LYS A 149 -7.30 5.72 -1.54
N ASN A 150 -8.55 5.44 -1.14
CA ASN A 150 -8.85 4.54 -0.04
C ASN A 150 -9.08 3.08 -0.46
N TYR A 151 -9.25 2.79 -1.75
CA TYR A 151 -9.84 1.52 -2.20
C TYR A 151 -8.91 0.64 -3.06
N PHE A 152 -7.77 1.14 -3.52
CA PHE A 152 -6.79 0.36 -4.28
C PHE A 152 -5.42 0.32 -3.61
N CYS A 153 -4.68 -0.74 -3.89
CA CYS A 153 -3.28 -0.91 -3.53
C CYS A 153 -2.40 -0.62 -4.74
N HIS A 154 -1.22 -0.04 -4.54
CA HIS A 154 -0.23 0.18 -5.60
C HIS A 154 1.13 -0.38 -5.21
N LEU A 155 1.69 -1.21 -6.09
CA LEU A 155 3.00 -1.81 -5.92
C LEU A 155 3.82 -1.65 -7.21
N ASN A 156 5.14 -1.69 -7.06
CA ASN A 156 6.08 -1.64 -8.17
C ASN A 156 6.81 -2.98 -8.31
N SER A 157 7.07 -3.37 -9.56
CA SER A 157 7.91 -4.51 -9.91
C SER A 157 9.35 -4.31 -9.42
N ALA A 158 9.86 -3.10 -9.59
CA ALA A 158 11.09 -2.59 -9.03
C ALA A 158 10.87 -2.06 -7.61
N LYS A 159 11.67 -2.51 -6.64
CA LYS A 159 11.57 -2.00 -5.25
C LYS A 159 12.38 -0.74 -5.04
N CYS A 160 13.58 -0.69 -5.62
CA CYS A 160 14.47 0.46 -5.55
C CYS A 160 14.20 1.40 -6.72
N CYS A 161 14.68 2.65 -6.62
CA CYS A 161 14.57 3.61 -7.69
C CYS A 161 15.96 4.08 -8.12
N GLN A 162 16.20 4.11 -9.44
CA GLN A 162 17.44 4.69 -9.98
C GLN A 162 17.35 6.20 -10.16
N ASN A 163 16.19 6.82 -9.94
CA ASN A 163 15.95 8.27 -10.10
C ASN A 163 16.60 8.83 -11.37
N LYS A 164 16.36 8.14 -12.50
CA LYS A 164 16.87 8.60 -13.79
C LYS A 164 16.20 9.91 -14.17
N ARG A 165 16.95 10.79 -14.84
CA ARG A 165 16.43 12.09 -15.29
C ARG A 165 15.17 11.90 -16.12
N HIS A 166 14.20 12.79 -15.91
CA HIS A 166 12.89 12.76 -16.56
C HIS A 166 12.08 11.48 -16.28
N SER A 167 12.27 10.87 -15.10
CA SER A 167 11.53 9.67 -14.67
C SER A 167 11.59 8.54 -15.69
N LYS A 168 12.75 8.39 -16.35
CA LYS A 168 12.98 7.27 -17.27
C LYS A 168 12.96 5.96 -16.50
N GLU A 169 12.42 4.94 -17.15
CA GLU A 169 12.37 3.56 -16.65
C GLU A 169 13.75 3.08 -16.15
N ALA A 170 13.73 2.36 -15.03
CA ALA A 170 14.92 1.72 -14.47
C ALA A 170 15.57 0.72 -15.44
N ASP A 171 16.85 0.39 -15.21
CA ASP A 171 17.53 -0.64 -15.98
C ASP A 171 16.91 -2.02 -15.73
N SER A 172 16.92 -2.87 -16.77
CA SER A 172 16.33 -4.22 -16.74
C SER A 172 16.80 -5.07 -15.56
N ILE A 173 18.06 -4.89 -15.14
CA ILE A 173 18.66 -5.61 -14.02
C ILE A 173 17.91 -5.40 -12.71
N LEU A 174 17.34 -4.20 -12.50
CA LEU A 174 16.61 -3.89 -11.29
C LEU A 174 15.30 -4.69 -11.22
N PHE A 175 14.59 -4.83 -12.34
CA PHE A 175 13.40 -5.67 -12.45
C PHE A 175 13.74 -7.16 -12.32
N GLN A 176 14.81 -7.62 -12.97
CA GLN A 176 15.27 -9.01 -12.88
C GLN A 176 15.60 -9.41 -11.44
N ASN A 177 16.25 -8.54 -10.69
CA ASN A 177 16.60 -8.80 -9.29
C ASN A 177 15.39 -8.66 -8.36
N CYS A 178 14.44 -7.75 -8.64
CA CYS A 178 13.29 -7.52 -7.77
C CYS A 178 12.12 -8.50 -7.99
N ARG A 179 12.04 -9.19 -9.15
CA ARG A 179 10.93 -10.10 -9.48
C ARG A 179 10.64 -11.16 -8.41
N GLN A 180 11.67 -11.57 -7.67
CA GLN A 180 11.57 -12.59 -6.62
C GLN A 180 10.68 -12.16 -5.44
N TYR A 181 10.46 -10.85 -5.26
CA TYR A 181 9.69 -10.33 -4.12
C TYR A 181 8.19 -10.26 -4.38
N LEU A 182 7.77 -10.19 -5.65
CA LEU A 182 6.38 -9.98 -6.05
C LEU A 182 5.43 -11.11 -5.62
N PRO A 183 5.77 -12.42 -5.76
CA PRO A 183 4.81 -13.47 -5.43
C PRO A 183 4.34 -13.46 -3.99
N GLU A 184 5.25 -13.28 -3.03
CA GLU A 184 4.89 -13.23 -1.61
C GLU A 184 4.18 -11.92 -1.25
N GLU A 185 4.58 -10.81 -1.86
CA GLU A 185 3.89 -9.54 -1.66
C GLU A 185 2.44 -9.57 -2.16
N LEU A 186 2.20 -10.12 -3.35
CA LEU A 186 0.84 -10.31 -3.89
C LEU A 186 0.01 -11.27 -3.03
N LYS A 187 0.62 -12.29 -2.41
CA LYS A 187 -0.07 -13.14 -1.42
C LYS A 187 -0.51 -12.36 -0.19
N LEU A 188 0.34 -11.46 0.32
CA LEU A 188 0.02 -10.62 1.48
C LEU A 188 -1.09 -9.60 1.16
N ILE A 189 -1.05 -9.01 -0.04
CA ILE A 189 -2.06 -8.04 -0.51
C ILE A 189 -3.38 -8.77 -0.85
N SER A 190 -3.30 -9.98 -1.41
CA SER A 190 -4.44 -10.80 -1.81
C SER A 190 -5.46 -10.02 -2.67
N PRO A 191 -5.04 -9.43 -3.81
CA PRO A 191 -5.96 -8.70 -4.67
C PRO A 191 -6.96 -9.65 -5.34
N HIS A 192 -8.19 -9.18 -5.53
CA HIS A 192 -9.17 -9.85 -6.39
C HIS A 192 -8.93 -9.52 -7.86
N ILE A 193 -8.44 -8.30 -8.12
CA ILE A 193 -8.15 -7.78 -9.45
C ILE A 193 -6.74 -7.21 -9.42
N LEU A 194 -5.89 -7.69 -10.33
CA LEU A 194 -4.55 -7.18 -10.57
C LEU A 194 -4.53 -6.50 -11.95
N ILE A 195 -4.12 -5.24 -11.98
CA ILE A 195 -3.93 -4.44 -13.20
C ILE A 195 -2.43 -4.18 -13.33
N SER A 196 -1.85 -4.44 -14.50
CA SER A 196 -0.41 -4.29 -14.77
C SER A 196 -0.16 -3.67 -16.13
#